data_AF-A0A416TAJ3-F1
#
_entry.id   AF-A0A416TAJ3-F1
#
_cell.length_a   1.000
_cell.length_b   1.000
_cell.length_c   1.000
_cell.angle_alpha   90.00
_cell.angle_beta   90.00
_cell.angle_gamma   90.00
#
_symmetry.space_group_name_H-M   'P 1'
#
loop_
_entity.id
_entity.type
_entity.pdbx_description
1 polymer ?
#
loop_
_entity_poly.entity_id
_entity_poly.type
_entity_poly.pdbx_seq_one_letter_code
_entity_poly.pdbx_strand_id
1 'polypeptide(L)' 'MGNFTFEEMNLMCIYNTGSRTGLIDSLREMRGELSPEETELRELTDSALTKLCAMTDE' A
#
# COMPACT_ATOMS: atom_id res chain seq x y z
N MET A 1 4.03 9.54 12.19
CA MET A 1 3.05 9.19 11.14
C MET A 1 3.78 9.28 9.81
N GLY A 2 4.02 8.16 9.13
CA GLY A 2 4.79 8.15 7.88
C GLY A 2 4.21 9.14 6.86
N ASN A 3 5.07 9.84 6.12
CA ASN A 3 4.66 10.81 5.10
C ASN A 3 4.07 10.07 3.89
N PHE A 4 2.78 9.76 3.96
CA PHE A 4 2.01 9.24 2.85
C PHE A 4 1.56 10.38 1.93
N THR A 5 1.64 10.15 0.62
CA THR A 5 1.09 11.06 -0.38
C THR A 5 -0.44 10.93 -0.42
N PHE A 6 -1.10 11.88 -1.07
CA PHE A 6 -2.55 11.82 -1.27
C PHE A 6 -2.98 10.56 -2.02
N GLU A 7 -2.22 10.15 -3.04
CA GLU A 7 -2.48 8.94 -3.83
C GLU A 7 -2.31 7.67 -2.99
N GLU A 8 -1.27 7.61 -2.15
CA GLU A 8 -1.07 6.49 -1.23
C GLU A 8 -2.20 6.41 -0.20
N MET A 9 -2.64 7.55 0.35
CA MET A 9 -3.79 7.58 1.26
C MET A 9 -5.08 7.14 0.57
N ASN A 10 -5.30 7.54 -0.67
CA ASN A 10 -6.47 7.14 -1.45
C ASN A 10 -6.45 5.62 -1.70
N LEU A 11 -5.31 5.10 -2.17
CA LEU A 11 -5.09 3.67 -2.35
C LEU A 11 -5.34 2.91 -1.05
N MET A 12 -4.75 3.35 0.06
CA MET A 12 -4.95 2.71 1.36
C MET A 12 -6.40 2.73 1.79
N CYS A 13 -7.13 3.82 1.57
CA CYS A 13 -8.56 3.91 1.91
C CYS A 13 -9.39 2.85 1.19
N ILE A 14 -9.08 2.57 -0.08
CA ILE A 14 -9.77 1.55 -0.89
C ILE A 14 -9.52 0.14 -0.33
N TYR A 15 -8.28 -0.13 0.08
CA TYR A 15 -7.85 -1.46 0.54
C TYR A 15 -7.81 -1.61 2.08
N ASN A 16 -8.30 -0.61 2.83
CA ASN A 16 -8.23 -0.62 4.29
C ASN A 16 -9.24 -1.63 4.86
N THR A 17 -8.73 -2.73 5.40
CA THR A 17 -9.52 -3.77 6.07
C THR A 17 -9.70 -3.54 7.57
N GLY A 18 -9.30 -2.36 8.07
CA GLY A 18 -9.44 -1.96 9.48
C GLY A 18 -8.23 -2.29 10.35
N SER A 19 -7.17 -2.89 9.79
CA SER A 19 -5.90 -3.15 10.47
C SER A 19 -4.74 -2.90 9.52
N ARG A 20 -3.60 -2.40 10.04
CA ARG A 20 -2.37 -2.21 9.26
C ARG A 20 -1.94 -3.50 8.57
N THR A 21 -1.96 -4.63 9.29
CA THR A 21 -1.55 -5.92 8.74
C THR A 21 -2.48 -6.38 7.63
N GLY A 22 -3.79 -6.19 7.80
CA GLY A 22 -4.77 -6.54 6.76
C GLY A 22 -4.64 -5.65 5.52
N LEU A 23 -4.38 -4.35 5.71
CA LEU A 23 -4.09 -3.44 4.60
C LEU A 23 -2.83 -3.84 3.82
N ILE A 24 -1.74 -4.21 4.53
CA ILE A 24 -0.52 -4.72 3.90
C ILE A 24 -0.81 -5.98 3.07
N ASP A 25 -1.60 -6.91 3.61
CA ASP A 25 -1.94 -8.16 2.92
C ASP A 25 -2.75 -7.89 1.64
N SER A 26 -3.80 -7.07 1.72
CA SER A 26 -4.61 -6.68 0.56
C SER A 26 -3.81 -5.95 -0.53
N LEU A 27 -2.89 -5.05 -0.14
CA LEU A 27 -2.00 -4.38 -1.09
C LEU A 27 -1.01 -5.36 -1.74
N ARG A 28 -0.53 -6.39 -1.03
CA ARG A 28 0.34 -7.42 -1.61
C ARG A 28 -0.39 -8.32 -2.60
N GLU A 29 -1.63 -8.69 -2.30
CA GLU A 29 -2.48 -9.45 -3.21
C GLU A 29 -2.72 -8.65 -4.51
N MET A 30 -3.17 -7.40 -4.39
CA MET A 30 -3.34 -6.49 -5.54
C MET A 30 -2.03 -6.36 -6.33
N ARG A 31 -0.89 -6.18 -5.65
CA ARG A 31 0.41 -6.04 -6.30
C ARG A 31 0.82 -7.26 -7.13
N GLY A 32 0.34 -8.45 -6.76
CA GLY A 32 0.55 -9.70 -7.50
C GLY A 32 -0.30 -9.80 -8.77
N GLU A 33 -1.50 -9.22 -8.75
CA GLU A 33 -2.40 -9.17 -9.91
C GLU A 33 -1.98 -8.12 -10.95
N LEU A 34 -1.22 -7.08 -10.53
CA LEU A 34 -0.78 -6.02 -11.43
C LEU A 34 0.24 -6.51 -12.47
N SER A 35 -0.10 -6.25 -13.73
CA SER A 35 0.75 -6.56 -14.88
C SER A 35 2.03 -5.71 -14.86
N PRO A 36 3.14 -6.19 -15.45
CA PRO A 36 4.39 -5.42 -15.50
C PRO A 36 4.26 -4.10 -16.25
N GLU A 37 3.23 -3.93 -17.09
CA GLU A 37 2.91 -2.69 -17.79
C GLU A 37 2.25 -1.63 -16.89
N GLU A 38 1.65 -2.03 -15.76
CA GLU A 38 0.99 -1.14 -14.80
C GLU A 38 2.01 -0.53 -13.82
N THR A 39 3.08 0.04 -14.35
CA THR A 39 4.24 0.50 -13.57
C THR A 39 3.87 1.55 -12.53
N GLU A 40 3.06 2.55 -12.89
CA GLU A 40 2.69 3.64 -11.96
C GLU A 40 1.95 3.10 -10.72
N LEU A 41 0.97 2.23 -10.93
CA LEU A 41 0.20 1.64 -9.84
C LEU A 41 1.02 0.65 -9.01
N ARG A 42 1.94 -0.08 -9.66
CA ARG A 42 2.91 -0.96 -8.99
C ARG A 42 3.85 -0.17 -8.09
N GLU A 43 4.43 0.92 -8.59
CA GLU A 43 5.33 1.79 -7.83
C GLU A 43 4.59 2.47 -6.67
N LEU A 44 3.36 2.95 -6.89
CA LEU A 44 2.53 3.51 -5.84
C LEU A 44 2.26 2.49 -4.72
N THR A 45 1.91 1.26 -5.10
CA THR A 45 1.64 0.16 -4.16
C THR A 45 2.90 -0.27 -3.42
N ASP A 46 4.05 -0.36 -4.11
CA ASP A 46 5.34 -0.72 -3.52
C ASP A 46 5.83 0.37 -2.53
N SER A 47 5.64 1.65 -2.86
CA SER A 47 5.94 2.79 -1.97
C SER A 47 5.06 2.75 -0.71
N ALA A 48 3.75 2.57 -0.88
CA ALA A 48 2.79 2.41 0.21
C ALA A 48 3.17 1.25 1.15
N LEU A 49 3.44 0.07 0.59
CA LEU A 49 3.85 -1.12 1.33
C LEU A 49 5.13 -0.91 2.12
N THR A 50 6.13 -0.26 1.53
CA THR A 50 7.41 0.03 2.18
C THR A 50 7.21 0.91 3.40
N LYS A 51 6.44 1.99 3.25
CA LYS A 51 6.13 2.91 4.36
C LYS A 51 5.30 2.23 5.45
N LEU A 52 4.31 1.42 5.09
CA LEU A 52 3.50 0.65 6.04
C LEU A 52 4.34 -0.38 6.82
N CYS A 53 5.28 -1.06 6.16
CA CYS A 53 6.20 -2.00 6.83
C CYS A 53 7.19 -1.28 7.75
N ALA A 54 7.60 -0.06 7.39
CA ALA A 54 8.52 0.75 8.20
C ALA A 54 7.84 1.38 9.43
N MET A 55 6.51 1.48 9.47
CA MET A 55 5.78 1.91 10.65
C MET A 55 5.86 0.80 11.70
N THR A 56 6.66 0.97 12.74
CA THR A 56 6.57 0.19 13.98
C THR A 56 5.47 0.76 14.86
N ASP A 57 4.64 -0.10 15.46
CA ASP A 57 3.71 0.32 16.52
C ASP A 57 4.56 0.66 17.76
N GLU A 58 4.90 1.94 17.93
CA GLU A 58 5.34 2.45 19.25
C GLU A 58 4.12 2.66 20.16
#